data_AF-A0AAV5WE25-F1
#
_entry.id   AF-A0AAV5WE25-F1
#
_cell.length_a   1.000
_cell.length_b   1.000
_cell.length_c   1.000
_cell.angle_alpha   90.00
_cell.angle_beta   90.00
_cell.angle_gamma   90.00
#
_symmetry.space_group_name_H-M   'P 1'
#
loop_
_entity.id
_entity.type
_entity.pdbx_description
1 polymer ?
#
loop_
_entity_poly.entity_id
_entity_poly.type
_entity_poly.pdbx_seq_one_letter_code
_entity_poly.pdbx_strand_id
1 'polypeptide(L)'
;QNREMAVARQPDGVINWTVDFFCTGDQVSPSTEIDGIEWALKMQIARNEGGYGMSFKVQLETSSELTADYSVKAEFDMLNPLVIHKEVVSLFTDTQRSVDFGHLAAYDQLARACEYHGETPKFKALLYVDRIKTNGGGPVTDFSSSDNDLTDCVLRIDDHRIHVSRQLLAVHSPVFKAMLFGDFKDKNQAEIEIKEVVYEEFIDLLRLIYPDRLEITCQNYEHLLKLADHFEVKSVISEVVQFVRRSKKFDNLKLIVLADKYQLQGLLDRCIGALRSSAEIATLKAKVEYLDMSDATKLALFERVMQLI
;
A
#
# COMPACT_ATOMS: atom_id res chain seq x y z
N GLN A 1 30.93 5.09 23.64
CA GLN A 1 29.93 4.26 24.34
C GLN A 1 28.57 4.90 24.10
N ASN A 2 27.74 4.27 23.27
CA ASN A 2 26.27 4.30 23.30
C ASN A 2 25.79 3.35 22.22
N ARG A 3 25.85 2.05 22.53
CA ARG A 3 25.00 1.05 21.88
C ARG A 3 23.65 1.20 22.55
N GLU A 4 22.76 1.98 21.95
CA GLU A 4 21.34 1.89 22.28
C GLU A 4 20.92 0.44 21.99
N MET A 5 20.49 -0.25 23.04
CA MET A 5 19.84 -1.55 22.94
C MET A 5 18.59 -1.34 22.08
N ALA A 6 18.65 -1.81 20.82
CA ALA A 6 17.45 -2.00 20.02
C ALA A 6 16.57 -2.99 20.79
N VAL A 7 15.54 -2.48 21.44
CA VAL A 7 14.48 -3.30 22.02
C VAL A 7 13.89 -4.09 20.86
N ALA A 8 14.11 -5.40 20.85
CA ALA A 8 13.54 -6.30 19.85
C ALA A 8 12.01 -6.14 19.89
N ARG A 9 11.47 -5.44 18.89
CA ARG A 9 10.04 -5.23 18.76
C ARG A 9 9.38 -6.61 18.57
N GLN A 10 8.29 -6.86 19.30
CA GLN A 10 7.51 -8.06 19.08
C GLN A 10 6.86 -7.99 17.69
N PRO A 11 6.90 -9.10 16.93
CA PRO A 11 6.35 -9.16 15.58
C PRO A 11 4.84 -8.91 15.59
N ASP A 12 4.31 -8.33 14.51
CA ASP A 12 2.87 -8.06 14.40
C ASP A 12 2.04 -9.36 14.30
N GLY A 13 2.64 -10.47 13.88
CA GLY A 13 2.12 -11.82 14.13
C GLY A 13 3.16 -12.92 13.96
N VAL A 14 2.88 -14.09 14.57
CA VAL A 14 3.75 -15.27 14.53
C VAL A 14 2.97 -16.53 14.19
N ILE A 15 3.43 -17.28 13.19
CA ILE A 15 2.94 -18.64 12.92
C ILE A 15 3.99 -19.63 13.42
N ASN A 16 3.58 -20.50 14.34
CA ASN A 16 4.42 -21.61 14.81
C ASN A 16 3.88 -22.91 14.24
N TRP A 17 4.68 -23.57 13.42
CA TRP A 17 4.27 -24.79 12.73
C TRP A 17 5.32 -25.88 12.84
N THR A 18 4.90 -27.08 13.27
CA THR A 18 5.73 -28.28 13.26
C THR A 18 5.24 -29.22 12.18
N VAL A 19 6.13 -29.66 11.28
CA VAL A 19 5.81 -30.56 10.18
C VAL A 19 6.84 -31.68 10.05
N ASP A 20 6.36 -32.89 9.72
CA ASP A 20 7.20 -34.06 9.51
C ASP A 20 7.65 -34.13 8.04
N PHE A 21 8.92 -34.49 7.81
CA PHE A 21 9.50 -34.52 6.46
C PHE A 21 8.78 -35.48 5.48
N PHE A 22 8.31 -36.63 5.97
CA PHE A 22 7.73 -37.69 5.14
C PHE A 22 6.21 -37.60 4.99
N CYS A 23 5.61 -36.44 5.26
CA CYS A 23 4.22 -36.22 4.88
C CYS A 23 4.08 -36.40 3.36
N THR A 24 3.20 -37.30 2.92
CA THR A 24 2.96 -37.54 1.50
C THR A 24 2.21 -36.35 0.90
N GLY A 25 2.92 -35.46 0.22
CA GLY A 25 2.37 -34.32 -0.53
C GLY A 25 2.51 -32.97 0.17
N ASP A 26 2.09 -31.91 -0.52
CA ASP A 26 2.12 -30.54 -0.02
C ASP A 26 1.36 -30.40 1.32
N GLN A 27 1.96 -29.69 2.27
CA GLN A 27 1.35 -29.40 3.57
C GLN A 27 1.21 -27.88 3.74
N VAL A 28 0.15 -27.44 4.42
CA VAL A 28 -0.08 -26.03 4.73
C VAL A 28 -0.20 -25.88 6.24
N SER A 29 0.41 -24.85 6.81
CA SER A 29 0.27 -24.50 8.22
C SER A 29 -1.16 -24.02 8.51
N PRO A 30 -1.58 -23.96 9.78
CA PRO A 30 -2.69 -23.10 10.15
C PRO A 30 -2.45 -21.68 9.64
N SER A 31 -3.52 -21.02 9.20
CA SER A 31 -3.47 -19.61 8.82
C SER A 31 -3.47 -18.72 10.08
N THR A 32 -2.98 -17.50 9.95
CA THR A 32 -3.11 -16.48 10.99
C THR A 32 -3.48 -15.15 10.33
N GLU A 33 -4.58 -14.57 10.78
CA GLU A 33 -5.03 -13.26 10.32
C GLU A 33 -4.14 -12.17 10.90
N ILE A 34 -3.48 -11.40 10.01
CA ILE A 34 -2.67 -10.24 10.37
C ILE A 34 -3.07 -9.12 9.43
N ASP A 35 -3.56 -8.01 9.98
CA ASP A 35 -4.07 -6.86 9.21
C ASP A 35 -5.20 -7.20 8.22
N GLY A 36 -6.05 -8.19 8.55
CA GLY A 36 -7.13 -8.64 7.66
C GLY A 36 -6.66 -9.50 6.49
N ILE A 37 -5.42 -10.01 6.56
CA ILE A 37 -4.80 -10.88 5.55
C ILE A 37 -4.48 -12.22 6.23
N GLU A 38 -4.94 -13.31 5.62
CA GLU A 38 -4.66 -14.67 6.08
C GLU A 38 -3.28 -15.14 5.56
N TRP A 39 -2.34 -15.31 6.49
CA TRP A 39 -0.99 -15.77 6.19
C TRP A 39 -0.86 -17.25 6.51
N ALA A 40 -0.26 -18.02 5.60
CA ALA A 40 0.08 -19.42 5.84
C ALA A 40 1.43 -19.80 5.22
N LEU A 41 2.11 -20.76 5.85
CA LEU A 41 3.27 -21.44 5.31
C LEU A 41 2.82 -22.68 4.54
N LYS A 42 3.40 -22.89 3.37
CA LYS A 42 3.24 -24.09 2.57
C LYS A 42 4.58 -24.81 2.46
N MET A 43 4.62 -26.07 2.87
CA MET A 43 5.74 -26.97 2.64
C MET A 43 5.46 -27.82 1.41
N GLN A 44 6.47 -27.95 0.55
CA GLN A 44 6.41 -28.74 -0.66
C GLN A 44 7.76 -29.42 -0.92
N ILE A 45 7.72 -30.58 -1.58
CA ILE A 45 8.91 -31.22 -2.14
C ILE A 45 9.08 -30.68 -3.56
N ALA A 46 10.15 -29.94 -3.79
CA ALA A 46 10.45 -29.32 -5.07
C ALA A 46 11.75 -29.88 -5.66
N ARG A 47 11.83 -29.89 -7.00
CA ARG A 47 13.01 -30.28 -7.76
C ARG A 47 13.73 -29.03 -8.28
N ASN A 48 15.03 -28.91 -8.01
CA ASN A 48 15.91 -27.91 -8.63
C ASN A 48 17.20 -28.55 -9.17
N GLU A 49 18.16 -27.72 -9.61
CA GLU A 49 19.41 -28.10 -10.27
C GLU A 49 20.27 -29.12 -9.49
N GLY A 50 20.08 -29.24 -8.16
CA GLY A 50 20.78 -30.19 -7.27
C GLY A 50 19.99 -31.44 -6.86
N GLY A 51 18.75 -31.64 -7.34
CA GLY A 51 17.90 -32.78 -6.97
C GLY A 51 16.56 -32.40 -6.31
N TYR A 52 15.91 -33.36 -5.65
CA TYR A 52 14.71 -33.10 -4.85
C TYR A 52 15.11 -32.56 -3.47
N GLY A 53 14.30 -31.68 -2.91
CA GLY A 53 14.50 -31.16 -1.57
C GLY A 53 13.25 -30.47 -1.03
N MET A 54 13.29 -30.13 0.25
CA MET A 54 12.18 -29.45 0.90
C MET A 54 12.29 -27.93 0.67
N SER A 55 11.17 -27.33 0.27
CA SER A 55 10.99 -25.88 0.09
C SER A 55 9.78 -25.43 0.89
N PHE A 56 9.90 -24.25 1.50
CA PHE A 56 8.80 -23.55 2.14
C PHE A 56 8.46 -22.30 1.34
N LYS A 57 7.16 -22.07 1.18
CA LYS A 57 6.60 -20.88 0.57
C LYS A 57 5.67 -20.22 1.56
N VAL A 58 5.65 -18.90 1.58
CA VAL A 58 4.53 -18.16 2.18
C VAL A 58 3.55 -17.85 1.08
N GLN A 59 2.29 -18.20 1.32
CA GLN A 59 1.21 -18.01 0.37
C GLN A 59 0.05 -17.29 1.05
N LEU A 60 -0.53 -16.33 0.35
CA LEU A 60 -1.77 -15.68 0.77
C LEU A 60 -2.94 -16.60 0.40
N GLU A 61 -3.79 -16.96 1.38
CA GLU A 61 -5.05 -17.63 1.08
C GLU A 61 -6.03 -16.63 0.42
N THR A 62 -6.57 -17.05 -0.71
CA THR A 62 -7.23 -16.29 -1.79
C THR A 62 -8.15 -15.10 -1.41
N SER A 63 -8.15 -14.10 -2.33
CA SER A 63 -8.92 -12.84 -2.41
C SER A 63 -8.44 -11.64 -1.59
N SER A 64 -7.48 -11.84 -0.69
CA SER A 64 -6.88 -10.76 0.10
C SER A 64 -5.90 -9.95 -0.75
N GLU A 65 -6.24 -8.69 -1.06
CA GLU A 65 -5.30 -7.73 -1.63
C GLU A 65 -4.37 -7.21 -0.53
N LEU A 66 -3.05 -7.23 -0.77
CA LEU A 66 -2.09 -6.61 0.14
C LEU A 66 -2.41 -5.12 0.29
N THR A 67 -2.56 -4.66 1.53
CA THR A 67 -2.91 -3.26 1.82
C THR A 67 -1.72 -2.40 2.21
N ALA A 68 -0.53 -3.02 2.35
CA ALA A 68 0.75 -2.42 2.70
C ALA A 68 1.90 -3.39 2.32
N ASP A 69 3.14 -2.93 2.44
CA ASP A 69 4.31 -3.81 2.37
C ASP A 69 4.53 -4.55 3.70
N TYR A 70 4.96 -5.80 3.62
CA TYR A 70 5.23 -6.64 4.79
C TYR A 70 6.66 -7.18 4.73
N SER A 71 7.32 -7.19 5.89
CA SER A 71 8.58 -7.90 6.10
C SER A 71 8.22 -9.26 6.68
N VAL A 72 8.50 -10.32 5.93
CA VAL A 72 8.21 -11.68 6.36
C VAL A 72 9.53 -12.39 6.60
N LYS A 73 9.78 -12.77 7.84
CA LYS A 73 10.95 -13.52 8.26
C LYS A 73 10.52 -14.93 8.66
N ALA A 74 11.14 -15.95 8.09
CA ALA A 74 10.93 -17.33 8.47
C ALA A 74 12.20 -17.91 9.11
N GLU A 75 12.06 -18.43 10.32
CA GLU A 75 13.10 -19.21 10.99
C GLU A 75 12.71 -20.68 10.95
N PHE A 76 13.65 -21.53 10.53
CA PHE A 76 13.46 -22.97 10.43
C PHE A 76 14.47 -23.68 11.31
N ASP A 77 13.97 -24.47 12.25
CA ASP A 77 14.75 -25.36 13.10
C ASP A 77 14.37 -26.80 12.84
N MET A 78 15.36 -27.64 12.52
CA MET A 78 15.15 -29.09 12.56
C MET A 78 15.33 -29.58 13.99
N LEU A 79 14.30 -30.24 14.52
CA LEU A 79 14.26 -30.63 15.93
C LEU A 79 15.10 -31.87 16.23
N ASN A 80 15.39 -32.72 15.23
CA ASN A 80 16.23 -33.94 15.31
C ASN A 80 16.62 -34.41 13.88
N PRO A 81 17.78 -35.03 13.65
CA PRO A 81 19.03 -35.09 14.44
C PRO A 81 20.13 -34.16 13.91
N LEU A 82 19.86 -33.43 12.83
CA LEU A 82 20.75 -32.40 12.30
C LEU A 82 20.26 -31.05 12.84
N VAL A 83 21.09 -30.33 13.60
CA VAL A 83 20.76 -28.97 14.03
C VAL A 83 20.96 -28.04 12.83
N ILE A 84 19.97 -28.01 11.94
CA ILE A 84 19.90 -27.05 10.84
C ILE A 84 19.02 -25.91 11.32
N HIS A 85 19.64 -24.74 11.49
CA HIS A 85 18.96 -23.46 11.65
C HIS A 85 19.13 -22.67 10.35
N LYS A 86 18.01 -22.21 9.78
CA LYS A 86 18.03 -21.29 8.64
C LYS A 86 17.05 -20.16 8.89
N GLU A 87 17.56 -18.95 8.75
CA GLU A 87 16.75 -17.73 8.77
C GLU A 87 16.68 -17.18 7.35
N VAL A 88 15.46 -16.86 6.90
CA VAL A 88 15.25 -16.20 5.61
C VAL A 88 14.30 -15.02 5.81
N VAL A 89 14.71 -13.85 5.32
CA VAL A 89 13.89 -12.63 5.34
C VAL A 89 13.55 -12.27 3.90
N SER A 90 12.26 -12.04 3.65
CA SER A 90 11.77 -11.58 2.35
C SER A 90 10.81 -10.43 2.51
N LEU A 91 10.81 -9.54 1.52
CA LEU A 91 9.85 -8.45 1.40
C LEU A 91 8.65 -8.92 0.56
N PHE A 92 7.45 -8.75 1.09
CA PHE A 92 6.19 -8.96 0.39
C PHE A 92 5.61 -7.60 0.01
N THR A 93 5.75 -7.27 -1.27
CA THR A 93 5.18 -6.06 -1.88
C THR A 93 3.86 -6.39 -2.59
N ASP A 94 3.02 -5.38 -2.82
CA ASP A 94 1.69 -5.47 -3.44
C ASP A 94 1.56 -6.32 -4.72
N THR A 95 2.65 -6.49 -5.47
CA THR A 95 2.74 -7.30 -6.70
C THR A 95 2.95 -8.80 -6.46
N GLN A 96 3.30 -9.25 -5.25
CA GLN A 96 3.68 -10.63 -4.97
C GLN A 96 2.57 -11.40 -4.24
N ARG A 97 2.19 -12.57 -4.78
CA ARG A 97 1.17 -13.47 -4.18
C ARG A 97 1.76 -14.64 -3.38
N SER A 98 3.04 -14.89 -3.56
CA SER A 98 3.82 -15.87 -2.80
C SER A 98 5.31 -15.58 -2.90
N VAL A 99 6.06 -15.97 -1.88
CA VAL A 99 7.53 -15.96 -1.88
C VAL A 99 8.04 -17.32 -1.48
N ASP A 100 9.00 -17.84 -2.24
CA ASP A 100 9.71 -19.08 -1.97
C ASP A 100 10.98 -18.77 -1.17
N PHE A 101 11.15 -19.42 -0.02
CA PHE A 101 12.35 -19.29 0.82
C PHE A 101 13.49 -20.22 0.38
N GLY A 102 13.33 -20.88 -0.76
CA GLY A 102 14.32 -21.74 -1.39
C GLY A 102 14.53 -23.06 -0.65
N HIS A 103 15.56 -23.80 -1.05
CA HIS A 103 15.87 -25.09 -0.44
C HIS A 103 16.36 -24.95 0.99
N LEU A 104 15.67 -25.60 1.91
CA LEU A 104 16.11 -25.70 3.30
C LEU A 104 17.15 -26.82 3.47
N ALA A 105 16.89 -27.98 2.87
CA ALA A 105 17.81 -29.12 2.87
C ALA A 105 17.55 -30.04 1.67
N ALA A 106 18.61 -30.69 1.20
CA ALA A 106 18.55 -31.67 0.12
C ALA A 106 17.94 -33.00 0.61
N TYR A 107 17.15 -33.66 -0.23
CA TYR A 107 16.44 -34.88 0.14
C TYR A 107 17.38 -36.01 0.58
N ASP A 108 18.55 -36.12 -0.05
CA ASP A 108 19.56 -37.15 0.25
C ASP A 108 20.16 -36.99 1.65
N GLN A 109 20.43 -35.75 2.08
CA GLN A 109 20.90 -35.44 3.43
C GLN A 109 19.85 -35.80 4.49
N LEU A 110 18.59 -35.46 4.22
CA LEU A 110 17.47 -35.75 5.11
C LEU A 110 17.23 -37.26 5.20
N ALA A 111 17.14 -37.96 4.07
CA ALA A 111 16.93 -39.41 4.03
C ALA A 111 18.02 -40.18 4.79
N ARG A 112 19.30 -39.81 4.62
CA ARG A 112 20.42 -40.42 5.35
C ARG A 112 20.33 -40.20 6.87
N ALA A 113 19.90 -39.01 7.29
CA ALA A 113 19.69 -38.73 8.72
C ALA A 113 18.57 -39.60 9.32
N CYS A 114 17.52 -39.89 8.54
CA CYS A 114 16.43 -40.77 8.96
C CYS A 114 16.90 -42.22 9.12
N GLU A 115 17.65 -42.72 8.14
CA GLU A 115 18.19 -44.08 8.13
C GLU A 115 19.14 -44.32 9.32
N TYR A 116 19.95 -43.32 9.68
CA TYR A 116 20.92 -43.43 10.76
C TYR A 116 20.28 -43.33 12.16
N HIS A 117 19.28 -42.47 12.33
CA HIS A 117 18.68 -42.19 13.65
C HIS A 117 17.35 -42.91 13.91
N GLY A 118 16.73 -43.53 12.89
CA GLY A 118 15.48 -44.29 13.03
C GLY A 118 14.23 -43.42 13.30
N GLU A 119 14.33 -42.10 13.16
CA GLU A 119 13.24 -41.15 13.40
C GLU A 119 12.99 -40.26 12.17
N THR A 120 11.75 -39.80 12.00
CA THR A 120 11.38 -38.84 10.95
C THR A 120 11.81 -37.42 11.36
N PRO A 121 12.53 -36.67 10.50
CA PRO A 121 12.93 -35.31 10.79
C PRO A 121 11.70 -34.43 10.95
N LYS A 122 11.70 -33.64 12.02
CA LYS A 122 10.67 -32.66 12.32
C LYS A 122 11.24 -31.27 12.11
N PHE A 123 10.48 -30.45 11.41
CA PHE A 123 10.81 -29.05 11.21
C PHE A 123 9.87 -28.20 12.03
N LYS A 124 10.44 -27.30 12.81
CA LYS A 124 9.73 -26.18 13.40
C LYS A 124 9.99 -24.96 12.53
N ALA A 125 8.91 -24.38 12.00
CA ALA A 125 8.95 -23.13 11.29
C ALA A 125 8.29 -22.05 12.16
N LEU A 126 9.00 -20.95 12.37
CA LEU A 126 8.47 -19.72 12.96
C LEU A 126 8.40 -18.67 11.86
N LEU A 127 7.19 -18.30 11.48
CA LEU A 127 6.97 -17.17 10.58
C LEU A 127 6.71 -15.92 11.40
N TYR A 128 7.53 -14.90 11.20
CA TYR A 128 7.36 -13.57 11.71
C TYR A 128 6.84 -12.70 10.57
N VAL A 129 5.66 -12.11 10.76
CA VAL A 129 5.10 -11.15 9.81
C VAL A 129 5.08 -9.81 10.51
N ASP A 130 5.89 -8.90 10.00
CA ASP A 130 5.89 -7.52 10.43
C ASP A 130 5.27 -6.67 9.34
N ARG A 131 4.24 -5.93 9.70
CA ARG A 131 3.80 -4.84 8.82
C ARG A 131 4.95 -3.86 8.76
N ILE A 132 5.41 -3.57 7.55
CA ILE A 132 6.31 -2.44 7.37
C ILE A 132 5.45 -1.21 7.60
N LYS A 133 5.47 -0.73 8.84
CA LYS A 133 5.08 0.64 9.13
C LYS A 133 6.05 1.47 8.31
N THR A 134 5.58 2.01 7.19
CA THR A 134 6.23 3.16 6.58
C THR A 134 6.04 4.31 7.57
N ASN A 135 6.77 4.28 8.68
CA ASN A 135 7.18 5.51 9.33
C ASN A 135 7.77 6.33 8.18
N GLY A 136 7.20 7.50 7.88
CA GLY A 136 7.50 8.34 6.72
C GLY A 136 8.96 8.81 6.64
N GLY A 137 9.88 7.87 6.49
CA GLY A 137 11.33 8.01 6.44
C GLY A 137 11.90 7.29 5.22
N GLY A 138 11.18 7.36 4.10
CA GLY A 138 11.86 7.36 2.81
C GLY A 138 12.66 8.65 2.65
N PRO A 139 13.50 8.78 1.63
CA PRO A 139 14.12 10.07 1.34
C PRO A 139 13.01 11.12 1.19
N VAL A 140 12.95 12.05 2.14
CA VAL A 140 12.09 13.22 2.03
C VAL A 140 12.71 14.10 0.96
N THR A 141 11.93 14.41 -0.07
CA THR A 141 12.45 15.25 -1.15
C THR A 141 12.62 16.67 -0.59
N ASP A 142 13.86 17.16 -0.57
CA ASP A 142 14.14 18.56 -0.21
C ASP A 142 13.89 19.44 -1.44
N PHE A 143 12.79 20.19 -1.42
CA PHE A 143 12.47 21.14 -2.47
C PHE A 143 13.11 22.52 -2.27
N SER A 144 13.84 22.74 -1.17
CA SER A 144 14.44 24.04 -0.85
C SER A 144 15.76 24.30 -1.58
N SER A 145 16.41 23.24 -2.07
CA SER A 145 17.69 23.31 -2.76
C SER A 145 17.60 22.78 -4.18
N SER A 146 18.39 23.35 -5.08
CA SER A 146 18.53 22.84 -6.45
C SER A 146 19.47 21.64 -6.47
N ASP A 147 19.01 20.54 -7.03
CA ASP A 147 19.88 19.48 -7.54
C ASP A 147 20.10 19.74 -9.05
N ASN A 148 21.34 20.04 -9.44
CA ASN A 148 21.67 20.46 -10.81
C ASN A 148 21.38 19.38 -11.86
N ASP A 149 21.29 18.11 -11.46
CA ASP A 149 21.04 17.00 -12.38
C ASP A 149 19.55 16.63 -12.46
N LEU A 150 18.74 17.03 -11.47
CA LEU A 150 17.35 16.56 -11.33
C LEU A 150 16.30 17.68 -11.30
N THR A 151 16.70 18.91 -10.96
CA THR A 151 15.81 20.08 -10.89
C THR A 151 16.15 21.08 -12.00
N ASP A 152 15.15 21.45 -12.79
CA ASP A 152 15.32 22.38 -13.92
C ASP A 152 14.40 23.59 -13.83
N CYS A 153 13.50 23.64 -12.85
CA CYS A 153 12.51 24.70 -12.66
C CYS A 153 12.38 25.13 -11.20
N VAL A 154 12.07 26.41 -11.00
CA VAL A 154 11.69 26.95 -9.70
C VAL A 154 10.22 27.36 -9.75
N LEU A 155 9.43 26.82 -8.82
CA LEU A 155 8.08 27.30 -8.55
C LEU A 155 8.15 28.27 -7.36
N ARG A 156 7.45 29.40 -7.44
CA ARG A 156 7.34 30.35 -6.34
C ARG A 156 5.92 30.38 -5.78
N ILE A 157 5.78 30.17 -4.48
CA ILE A 157 4.54 30.34 -3.72
C ILE A 157 4.83 31.33 -2.62
N ASP A 158 4.19 32.50 -2.67
CA ASP A 158 4.51 33.64 -1.83
C ASP A 158 6.02 33.99 -1.90
N ASP A 159 6.72 33.90 -0.77
CA ASP A 159 8.18 34.14 -0.65
C ASP A 159 9.01 32.84 -0.72
N HIS A 160 8.36 31.68 -0.89
CA HIS A 160 9.03 30.38 -0.93
C HIS A 160 9.40 29.99 -2.36
N ARG A 161 10.64 29.53 -2.55
CA ARG A 161 11.16 29.01 -3.82
C ARG A 161 11.28 27.49 -3.71
N ILE A 162 10.70 26.78 -4.68
CA ILE A 162 10.56 25.34 -4.70
C ILE A 162 11.23 24.81 -5.95
N HIS A 163 12.29 24.04 -5.80
CA HIS A 163 13.06 23.46 -6.89
C HIS A 163 12.46 22.12 -7.33
N VAL A 164 12.11 22.00 -8.62
CA VAL A 164 11.40 20.84 -9.17
C VAL A 164 11.86 20.49 -10.59
N SER A 165 11.56 19.26 -11.02
CA SER A 165 11.62 18.77 -12.40
C SER A 165 10.35 19.11 -13.18
N ARG A 166 10.46 19.86 -14.29
CA ARG A 166 9.33 20.16 -15.18
C ARG A 166 8.74 18.89 -15.78
N GLN A 167 9.61 17.98 -16.22
CA GLN A 167 9.20 16.76 -16.90
C GLN A 167 8.36 15.89 -15.98
N LEU A 168 8.79 15.70 -14.73
CA LEU A 168 8.04 14.89 -13.77
C LEU A 168 6.65 15.49 -13.52
N LEU A 169 6.57 16.79 -13.23
CA LEU A 169 5.28 17.45 -13.01
C LEU A 169 4.35 17.34 -14.22
N ALA A 170 4.89 17.52 -15.43
CA ALA A 170 4.11 17.43 -16.67
C ALA A 170 3.62 16.02 -17.01
N VAL A 171 4.32 14.98 -16.57
CA VAL A 171 3.86 13.58 -16.71
C VAL A 171 2.65 13.32 -15.83
N HIS A 172 2.65 13.85 -14.60
CA HIS A 172 1.59 13.60 -13.62
C HIS A 172 0.41 14.58 -13.71
N SER A 173 0.57 15.72 -14.39
CA SER A 173 -0.43 16.77 -14.45
C SER A 173 -0.50 17.41 -15.85
N PRO A 174 -1.65 17.31 -16.54
CA PRO A 174 -1.92 18.09 -17.75
C PRO A 174 -1.82 19.60 -17.53
N VAL A 175 -2.23 20.08 -16.36
CA VAL A 175 -2.15 21.50 -15.97
C VAL A 175 -0.70 21.96 -15.88
N PHE A 176 0.17 21.22 -15.18
CA PHE A 176 1.60 21.53 -15.15
C PHE A 176 2.23 21.38 -16.53
N LYS A 177 1.84 20.39 -17.33
CA LYS A 177 2.32 20.26 -18.72
C LYS A 177 2.02 21.51 -19.54
N ALA A 178 0.78 22.00 -19.51
CA ALA A 178 0.39 23.22 -20.20
C ALA A 178 1.09 24.46 -19.61
N MET A 179 1.24 24.53 -18.28
CA MET A 179 1.86 25.65 -17.59
C MET A 179 3.37 25.77 -17.86
N LEU A 180 4.07 24.63 -17.97
CA LEU A 180 5.52 24.55 -18.06
C LEU A 180 6.03 24.43 -19.50
N PHE A 181 5.25 23.82 -20.39
CA PHE A 181 5.63 23.57 -21.79
C PHE A 181 4.69 24.23 -22.82
N GLY A 182 3.66 24.96 -22.38
CA GLY A 182 2.74 25.65 -23.26
C GLY A 182 3.38 26.84 -23.99
N ASP A 183 2.82 27.17 -25.15
CA ASP A 183 3.37 28.20 -26.05
C ASP A 183 3.18 29.66 -25.58
N PHE A 184 2.50 29.87 -24.44
CA PHE A 184 2.08 31.18 -23.96
C PHE A 184 3.00 31.81 -22.91
N LYS A 185 4.08 31.14 -22.50
CA LYS A 185 5.06 31.69 -21.55
C LYS A 185 6.44 31.77 -22.19
N ASP A 186 7.20 32.80 -21.80
CA ASP A 186 8.61 32.94 -22.14
C ASP A 186 9.33 31.65 -21.76
N LYS A 187 9.77 30.88 -22.77
CA LYS A 187 10.45 29.58 -22.60
C LYS A 187 11.73 29.67 -21.74
N ASN A 188 12.15 30.88 -21.40
CA ASN A 188 13.32 31.22 -20.59
C ASN A 188 12.97 31.68 -19.16
N GLN A 189 11.71 31.63 -18.72
CA GLN A 189 11.36 32.04 -17.36
C GLN A 189 11.86 30.96 -16.38
N ALA A 190 12.95 31.27 -15.67
CA ALA A 190 13.59 30.37 -14.71
C ALA A 190 12.72 30.09 -13.47
N GLU A 191 11.72 30.95 -13.20
CA GLU A 191 10.86 30.90 -12.04
C GLU A 191 9.40 31.15 -12.41
N ILE A 192 8.50 30.33 -11.88
CA ILE A 192 7.06 30.36 -12.19
C ILE A 192 6.28 30.54 -10.90
N GLU A 193 5.52 31.63 -10.81
CA GLU A 193 4.64 31.89 -9.68
C GLU A 193 3.38 31.02 -9.75
N ILE A 194 3.07 30.34 -8.64
CA ILE A 194 1.81 29.64 -8.40
C ILE A 194 1.03 30.44 -7.37
N LYS A 195 -0.22 30.80 -7.71
CA LYS A 195 -1.11 31.62 -6.88
C LYS A 195 -2.20 30.76 -6.27
N GLU A 196 -2.84 31.29 -5.22
CA GLU A 196 -4.04 30.71 -4.60
C GLU A 196 -3.83 29.31 -3.99
N VAL A 197 -2.59 29.01 -3.59
CA VAL A 197 -2.22 27.76 -2.91
C VAL A 197 -1.48 28.07 -1.61
N VAL A 198 -1.68 27.24 -0.59
CA VAL A 198 -0.90 27.31 0.65
C VAL A 198 0.38 26.51 0.46
N TYR A 199 1.53 27.11 0.78
CA TYR A 199 2.84 26.50 0.59
C TYR A 199 2.93 25.07 1.15
N GLU A 200 2.59 24.86 2.43
CA GLU A 200 2.69 23.54 3.07
C GLU A 200 1.77 22.49 2.42
N GLU A 201 0.55 22.88 2.05
CA GLU A 201 -0.39 21.98 1.36
C GLU A 201 0.12 21.61 -0.04
N PHE A 202 0.79 22.54 -0.72
CA PHE A 202 1.40 22.30 -2.03
C PHE A 202 2.63 21.39 -1.94
N ILE A 203 3.44 21.51 -0.89
CA ILE A 203 4.52 20.57 -0.62
C ILE A 203 3.97 19.16 -0.43
N ASP A 204 2.87 18.98 0.32
CA ASP A 204 2.22 17.67 0.47
C ASP A 204 1.82 17.09 -0.90
N LEU A 205 1.24 17.88 -1.80
CA LEU A 205 0.94 17.42 -3.16
C LEU A 205 2.20 16.96 -3.91
N LEU A 206 3.28 17.76 -3.85
CA LEU A 206 4.54 17.43 -4.51
C LEU A 206 5.13 16.13 -3.97
N ARG A 207 5.04 15.88 -2.66
CA ARG A 207 5.52 14.63 -2.04
C ARG A 207 4.73 13.39 -2.47
N LEU A 208 3.53 13.54 -3.05
CA LEU A 208 2.82 12.41 -3.68
C LEU A 208 3.10 12.29 -5.18
N ILE A 209 3.60 13.35 -5.83
CA ILE A 209 4.03 13.29 -7.24
C ILE A 209 5.46 12.73 -7.36
N TYR A 210 6.33 13.14 -6.44
CA TYR A 210 7.69 12.62 -6.31
C TYR A 210 7.65 11.28 -5.56
N PRO A 211 8.66 10.41 -5.72
CA PRO A 211 8.78 9.15 -4.99
C PRO A 211 9.16 9.38 -3.51
N ASP A 212 8.38 10.21 -2.82
CA ASP A 212 8.43 10.45 -1.38
C ASP A 212 7.35 9.59 -0.68
N ARG A 213 7.42 9.50 0.63
CA ARG A 213 6.56 8.63 1.46
C ARG A 213 5.63 9.46 2.33
N LEU A 214 4.91 10.42 1.72
CA LEU A 214 3.88 11.16 2.45
C LEU A 214 2.71 10.21 2.77
N GLU A 215 2.38 10.09 4.05
CA GLU A 215 1.21 9.34 4.49
C GLU A 215 -0.06 10.19 4.33
N ILE A 216 -1.09 9.63 3.69
CA ILE A 216 -2.40 10.25 3.60
C ILE A 216 -3.14 9.97 4.92
N THR A 217 -3.62 11.04 5.57
CA THR A 217 -4.27 11.02 6.87
C THR A 217 -5.59 11.81 6.84
N CYS A 218 -6.36 11.72 7.93
CA CYS A 218 -7.58 12.53 8.07
C CYS A 218 -7.31 14.04 8.17
N GLN A 219 -6.06 14.47 8.32
CA GLN A 219 -5.68 15.88 8.42
C GLN A 219 -5.31 16.47 7.07
N ASN A 220 -4.75 15.67 6.15
CA ASN A 220 -4.23 16.18 4.86
C ASN A 220 -5.06 15.80 3.63
N TYR A 221 -5.95 14.81 3.74
CA TYR A 221 -6.67 14.31 2.56
C TYR A 221 -7.54 15.38 1.86
N GLU A 222 -8.09 16.36 2.58
CA GLU A 222 -8.97 17.39 2.00
C GLU A 222 -8.20 18.36 1.10
N HIS A 223 -7.08 18.90 1.57
CA HIS A 223 -6.26 19.79 0.75
C HIS A 223 -5.58 19.03 -0.39
N LEU A 224 -5.14 17.79 -0.15
CA LEU A 224 -4.60 16.92 -1.19
C LEU A 224 -5.60 16.70 -2.32
N LEU A 225 -6.87 16.37 -2.00
CA LEU A 225 -7.91 16.24 -3.03
C LEU A 225 -8.17 17.55 -3.76
N LYS A 226 -8.27 18.67 -3.04
CA LYS A 226 -8.52 19.99 -3.63
C LYS A 226 -7.41 20.38 -4.61
N LEU A 227 -6.15 20.21 -4.21
CA LEU A 227 -5.00 20.56 -5.04
C LEU A 227 -4.82 19.57 -6.20
N ALA A 228 -5.01 18.29 -5.96
CA ALA A 228 -4.93 17.28 -7.02
C ALA A 228 -6.02 17.48 -8.08
N ASP A 229 -7.22 17.91 -7.70
CA ASP A 229 -8.26 18.32 -8.64
C ASP A 229 -7.86 19.59 -9.40
N HIS A 230 -7.40 20.63 -8.68
CA HIS A 230 -6.98 21.90 -9.29
C HIS A 230 -5.84 21.75 -10.31
N PHE A 231 -4.87 20.88 -10.03
CA PHE A 231 -3.76 20.58 -10.93
C PHE A 231 -3.99 19.31 -11.77
N GLU A 232 -5.18 18.72 -11.76
CA GLU A 232 -5.52 17.49 -12.50
C GLU A 232 -4.56 16.31 -12.30
N VAL A 233 -4.05 16.12 -11.06
CA VAL A 233 -3.15 15.03 -10.68
C VAL A 233 -3.96 13.78 -10.30
N LYS A 234 -4.37 13.03 -11.32
CA LYS A 234 -5.27 11.86 -11.14
C LYS A 234 -4.71 10.76 -10.25
N SER A 235 -3.39 10.55 -10.22
CA SER A 235 -2.76 9.55 -9.36
C SER A 235 -3.03 9.84 -7.88
N VAL A 236 -2.84 11.10 -7.47
CA VAL A 236 -3.07 11.54 -6.10
C VAL A 236 -4.55 11.44 -5.72
N ILE A 237 -5.47 11.84 -6.61
CA ILE A 237 -6.91 11.65 -6.37
C ILE A 237 -7.21 10.17 -6.10
N SER A 238 -6.68 9.26 -6.92
CA SER A 238 -6.87 7.82 -6.75
C SER A 238 -6.37 7.31 -5.40
N GLU A 239 -5.16 7.71 -4.99
CA GLU A 239 -4.55 7.31 -3.71
C GLU A 239 -5.37 7.82 -2.51
N VAL A 240 -5.77 9.09 -2.52
CA VAL A 240 -6.59 9.66 -1.44
C VAL A 240 -7.95 8.95 -1.39
N VAL A 241 -8.57 8.67 -2.53
CA VAL A 241 -9.85 7.95 -2.58
C VAL A 241 -9.73 6.54 -2.01
N GLN A 242 -8.63 5.84 -2.28
CA GLN A 242 -8.37 4.53 -1.68
C GLN A 242 -8.23 4.65 -0.15
N PHE A 243 -7.52 5.66 0.35
CA PHE A 243 -7.43 5.92 1.79
C PHE A 243 -8.81 6.15 2.43
N VAL A 244 -9.61 7.05 1.87
CA VAL A 244 -10.94 7.39 2.41
C VAL A 244 -11.86 6.17 2.38
N ARG A 245 -11.81 5.37 1.30
CA ARG A 245 -12.59 4.13 1.17
C ARG A 245 -12.22 3.05 2.20
N ARG A 246 -10.94 2.94 2.59
CA ARG A 246 -10.46 1.95 3.57
C ARG A 246 -10.69 2.38 5.01
N SER A 247 -10.77 3.69 5.25
CA SER A 247 -10.90 4.24 6.60
C SER A 247 -12.33 4.13 7.12
N LYS A 248 -12.49 3.51 8.29
CA LYS A 248 -13.77 3.43 9.03
C LYS A 248 -14.22 4.78 9.61
N LYS A 249 -13.40 5.83 9.49
CA LYS A 249 -13.70 7.17 10.03
C LYS A 249 -14.62 7.98 9.12
N PHE A 250 -14.81 7.57 7.87
CA PHE A 250 -15.66 8.27 6.92
C PHE A 250 -17.04 7.60 6.84
N ASP A 251 -18.10 8.39 6.96
CA ASP A 251 -19.46 7.91 6.73
C ASP A 251 -19.71 7.74 5.22
N ASN A 252 -20.63 6.84 4.86
CA ASN A 252 -20.98 6.60 3.46
C ASN A 252 -21.51 7.88 2.78
N LEU A 253 -22.12 8.78 3.56
CA LEU A 253 -22.64 10.05 3.04
C LEU A 253 -21.51 11.01 2.62
N LYS A 254 -20.43 11.14 3.41
CA LYS A 254 -19.26 11.96 3.02
C LYS A 254 -18.56 11.37 1.81
N LEU A 255 -18.53 10.04 1.69
CA LEU A 255 -18.03 9.39 0.48
C LEU A 255 -18.83 9.75 -0.78
N ILE A 256 -20.17 9.80 -0.71
CA ILE A 256 -21.01 10.23 -1.84
C ILE A 256 -20.70 11.67 -2.24
N VAL A 257 -20.60 12.58 -1.25
CA VAL A 257 -20.27 13.99 -1.49
C VAL A 257 -18.92 14.14 -2.20
N LEU A 258 -17.89 13.45 -1.71
CA LEU A 258 -16.56 13.50 -2.32
C LEU A 258 -16.55 12.84 -3.71
N ALA A 259 -17.26 11.73 -3.87
CA ALA A 259 -17.32 11.01 -5.14
C ALA A 259 -17.99 11.85 -6.24
N ASP A 260 -19.06 12.56 -5.91
CA ASP A 260 -19.71 13.47 -6.85
C ASP A 260 -18.79 14.66 -7.20
N LYS A 261 -18.23 15.32 -6.17
CA LYS A 261 -17.38 16.50 -6.34
C LYS A 261 -16.19 16.25 -7.25
N TYR A 262 -15.50 15.11 -7.09
CA TYR A 262 -14.31 14.75 -7.86
C TYR A 262 -14.60 13.78 -9.02
N GLN A 263 -15.88 13.63 -9.41
CA GLN A 263 -16.33 12.83 -10.57
C GLN A 263 -15.89 11.34 -10.54
N LEU A 264 -15.90 10.74 -9.36
CA LEU A 264 -15.46 9.37 -9.10
C LEU A 264 -16.62 8.38 -9.22
N GLN A 265 -17.11 8.18 -10.45
CA GLN A 265 -18.34 7.41 -10.73
C GLN A 265 -18.36 6.02 -10.08
N GLY A 266 -17.27 5.25 -10.15
CA GLY A 266 -17.22 3.91 -9.55
C GLY A 266 -17.35 3.91 -8.02
N LEU A 267 -16.91 4.97 -7.33
CA LEU A 267 -17.15 5.13 -5.89
C LEU A 267 -18.59 5.57 -5.63
N LEU A 268 -19.08 6.52 -6.43
CA LEU A 268 -20.43 7.07 -6.32
C LEU A 268 -21.49 5.96 -6.44
N ASP A 269 -21.43 5.15 -7.50
CA ASP A 269 -22.36 4.05 -7.77
C ASP A 269 -22.40 3.06 -6.61
N ARG A 270 -21.23 2.69 -6.09
CA ARG A 270 -21.10 1.79 -4.96
C ARG A 270 -21.73 2.38 -3.70
N CYS A 271 -21.42 3.64 -3.40
CA CYS A 271 -21.91 4.30 -2.19
C CYS A 271 -23.42 4.51 -2.22
N ILE A 272 -23.99 4.89 -3.38
CA ILE A 272 -25.44 5.01 -3.58
C ILE A 272 -26.10 3.63 -3.46
N GLY A 273 -25.54 2.59 -4.09
CA GLY A 273 -26.04 1.22 -3.99
C GLY A 273 -26.02 0.67 -2.56
N ALA A 274 -25.05 1.10 -1.74
CA ALA A 274 -24.92 0.69 -0.35
C ALA A 274 -25.96 1.30 0.60
N LEU A 275 -26.68 2.36 0.19
CA LEU A 275 -27.74 2.98 1.00
C LEU A 275 -28.89 1.98 1.20
N ARG A 276 -29.33 1.80 2.44
CA ARG A 276 -30.35 0.79 2.80
C ARG A 276 -31.69 1.38 3.19
N SER A 277 -31.74 2.67 3.47
CA SER A 277 -32.95 3.33 3.95
C SER A 277 -33.14 4.71 3.32
N SER A 278 -34.41 5.09 3.16
CA SER A 278 -34.79 6.45 2.76
C SER A 278 -34.37 7.51 3.80
N ALA A 279 -34.20 7.11 5.07
CA ALA A 279 -33.72 7.98 6.15
C ALA A 279 -32.26 8.43 5.95
N GLU A 280 -31.38 7.57 5.44
CA GLU A 280 -29.99 7.94 5.11
C GLU A 280 -29.96 9.01 4.01
N ILE A 281 -30.83 8.87 3.00
CA ILE A 281 -30.93 9.81 1.89
C ILE A 281 -31.54 11.14 2.35
N ALA A 282 -32.53 11.09 3.23
CA ALA A 282 -33.08 12.30 3.86
C ALA A 282 -32.02 13.04 4.69
N THR A 283 -31.15 12.31 5.39
CA THR A 283 -30.02 12.87 6.14
C THR A 283 -29.04 13.57 5.20
N LEU A 284 -28.73 12.97 4.05
CA LEU A 284 -27.88 13.59 3.03
C LEU A 284 -28.52 14.86 2.46
N LYS A 285 -29.82 14.83 2.13
CA LYS A 285 -30.57 15.99 1.64
C LYS A 285 -30.60 17.17 2.62
N ALA A 286 -30.47 16.90 3.91
CA ALA A 286 -30.39 17.93 4.94
C ALA A 286 -29.01 18.58 5.07
N LYS A 287 -27.96 18.00 4.47
CA LYS A 287 -26.60 18.56 4.45
C LYS A 287 -26.49 19.67 3.39
N VAL A 288 -25.67 20.70 3.66
CA VAL A 288 -25.49 21.84 2.75
C VAL A 288 -24.85 21.38 1.43
N GLU A 289 -23.93 20.42 1.52
CA GLU A 289 -23.20 19.85 0.40
C GLU A 289 -24.10 19.17 -0.63
N TYR A 290 -25.33 18.78 -0.27
CA TYR A 290 -26.32 18.25 -1.22
C TYR A 290 -26.77 19.28 -2.25
N LEU A 291 -26.75 20.57 -1.91
CA LEU A 291 -27.13 21.64 -2.84
C LEU A 291 -26.16 21.71 -4.02
N ASP A 292 -24.87 21.55 -3.74
CA ASP A 292 -23.78 21.62 -4.72
C ASP A 292 -23.60 20.32 -5.52
N MET A 293 -24.34 19.26 -5.18
CA MET A 293 -24.27 18.00 -5.92
C MET A 293 -24.78 18.13 -7.35
N SER A 294 -24.19 17.34 -8.25
CA SER A 294 -24.64 17.28 -9.63
C SER A 294 -26.08 16.76 -9.77
N ASP A 295 -26.78 17.21 -10.80
CA ASP A 295 -28.14 16.76 -11.09
C ASP A 295 -28.19 15.25 -11.37
N ALA A 296 -27.14 14.69 -11.97
CA ALA A 296 -27.00 13.25 -12.18
C ALA A 296 -26.98 12.49 -10.84
N THR A 297 -26.23 12.96 -9.86
CA THR A 297 -26.18 12.36 -8.52
C THR A 297 -27.50 12.51 -7.78
N LYS A 298 -28.14 13.67 -7.87
CA LYS A 298 -29.47 13.90 -7.28
C LYS A 298 -30.52 12.95 -7.89
N LEU A 299 -30.47 12.74 -9.21
CA LEU A 299 -31.34 11.79 -9.90
C LEU A 299 -31.06 10.34 -9.46
N ALA A 300 -29.80 9.93 -9.40
CA ALA A 300 -29.42 8.58 -8.95
C ALA A 300 -29.85 8.32 -7.50
N LEU A 301 -29.74 9.31 -6.62
CA LEU A 301 -30.26 9.24 -5.25
C LEU A 301 -31.79 9.11 -5.23
N PHE A 302 -32.50 9.84 -6.08
CA PHE A 302 -33.96 9.73 -6.20
C PHE A 302 -34.40 8.34 -6.70
N GLU A 303 -33.76 7.83 -7.76
CA GLU A 303 -34.00 6.48 -8.26
C GLU A 303 -33.74 5.43 -7.18
N ARG A 304 -32.68 5.62 -6.38
CA ARG A 304 -32.38 4.74 -5.24
C ARG A 304 -33.49 4.78 -4.18
N VAL A 305 -34.07 5.95 -3.87
CA VAL A 305 -35.23 6.04 -2.97
C VAL A 305 -36.41 5.23 -3.52
N MET A 306 -36.71 5.35 -4.81
CA MET A 306 -37.84 4.65 -5.44
C MET A 306 -37.70 3.11 -5.39
N GLN A 307 -36.48 2.59 -5.34
CA GLN A 307 -36.22 1.15 -5.15
C GLN A 307 -36.35 0.67 -3.70
N LEU A 308 -36.34 1.59 -2.74
CA LEU A 308 -36.39 1.29 -1.29
C LEU A 308 -37.80 1.45 -0.69
N ILE A 309 -38.77 1.89 -1.50
CA ILE A 309 -40.20 2.03 -1.16
C ILE A 309 -40.96 0.87 -1.79
#